data_AF-A0A970C9Z1-F1
#
_entry.id   AF-A0A970C9Z1-F1
#
_cell.length_a   1.000
_cell.length_b   1.000
_cell.length_c   1.000
_cell.angle_alpha   90.00
_cell.angle_beta   90.00
_cell.angle_gamma   90.00
#
_symmetry.space_group_name_H-M   'P 1'
#
loop_
_entity.id
_entity.type
_entity.pdbx_description
1 polymer ?
#
loop_
_entity_poly.entity_id
_entity_poly.type
_entity_poly.pdbx_seq_one_letter_code
_entity_poly.pdbx_strand_id
1 'polypeptide(L)' 'MKILYQAKAVSTGGRDGQVSVADSPVRFEMALPPELGGKKPVGFNPEQLFAAGYAACFGSALQHVFKLK' A
#
# COMPACT_ATOMS: atom_id res chain seq x y z
N MET A 1 11.43 -11.71 -20.07
CA MET A 1 10.08 -11.59 -19.48
C MET A 1 9.36 -10.41 -20.10
N LYS A 2 8.04 -10.49 -20.31
CA LYS A 2 7.20 -9.39 -20.76
C LYS A 2 6.49 -8.76 -19.57
N ILE A 3 6.56 -7.44 -19.42
CA ILE A 3 5.84 -6.71 -18.37
C ILE A 3 4.37 -6.60 -18.80
N LEU A 4 3.45 -7.10 -17.98
CA LEU A 4 2.00 -7.02 -18.24
C LEU A 4 1.36 -5.76 -17.62
N TYR A 5 1.84 -5.34 -16.45
CA TYR A 5 1.37 -4.16 -15.74
C TYR A 5 2.50 -3.56 -14.89
N GLN A 6 2.54 -2.24 -14.78
CA GLN A 6 3.46 -1.48 -13.94
C GLN A 6 2.74 -0.29 -13.32
N ALA A 7 3.07 0.01 -12.05
CA ALA A 7 2.64 1.22 -11.37
C ALA A 7 3.85 1.93 -10.77
N LYS A 8 3.78 3.26 -10.64
CA LYS A 8 4.82 4.09 -10.03
C LYS A 8 4.24 4.91 -8.88
N ALA A 9 4.85 4.85 -7.72
CA ALA A 9 4.49 5.66 -6.57
C ALA A 9 5.61 6.64 -6.21
N VAL A 10 5.26 7.80 -5.66
CA VAL A 10 6.19 8.81 -5.15
C VAL A 10 5.82 9.11 -3.71
N SER A 11 6.81 9.04 -2.81
CA SER A 11 6.69 9.46 -1.42
C SER A 11 7.44 10.77 -1.21
N THR A 12 6.79 11.73 -0.56
CA THR A 12 7.41 12.99 -0.12
C THR A 12 7.20 13.12 1.37
N GLY A 13 8.24 13.38 2.16
CA GLY A 13 8.13 13.50 3.63
C GLY A 13 8.03 12.18 4.40
N GLY A 14 8.07 11.03 3.72
CA GLY A 14 8.18 9.71 4.36
C GLY A 14 6.97 9.33 5.24
N ARG A 15 7.24 8.80 6.44
CA ARG A 15 6.22 8.24 7.36
C ARG A 15 5.23 9.27 7.91
N ASP A 16 5.57 10.55 7.87
CA ASP A 16 4.68 11.66 8.24
C ASP A 16 4.37 12.57 7.03
N GLY A 17 4.60 12.06 5.82
CA GLY A 17 4.42 12.81 4.58
C GLY A 17 3.20 12.35 3.79
N GLN A 18 3.36 12.28 2.47
CA GLN A 18 2.34 11.84 1.54
C GLN A 18 2.91 10.83 0.55
N VAL A 19 2.04 9.92 0.10
CA VAL A 19 2.34 8.98 -0.98
C VAL A 19 1.29 9.13 -2.07
N SER A 20 1.73 9.20 -3.32
CA SER A 20 0.86 9.27 -4.50
C SER A 20 1.25 8.21 -5.52
N VAL A 21 0.28 7.69 -6.27
CA VAL A 21 0.51 6.76 -7.38
C VAL A 21 0.20 7.48 -8.70
N ALA A 22 1.15 7.45 -9.65
CA ALA A 22 0.98 8.03 -10.97
C ALA A 22 -0.23 7.42 -11.68
N ASP A 23 -0.98 8.26 -12.41
CA ASP A 23 -2.13 7.85 -13.23
C ASP A 23 -3.22 7.10 -12.45
N SER A 24 -3.32 7.36 -11.15
CA SER A 24 -4.25 6.70 -10.23
C SER A 24 -4.83 7.72 -9.24
N PRO A 25 -6.07 7.53 -8.76
CA PRO A 25 -6.66 8.35 -7.70
C PRO A 25 -6.04 8.08 -6.32
N VAL A 26 -5.17 7.07 -6.18
CA VAL A 26 -4.59 6.67 -4.91
C VAL A 26 -3.65 7.74 -4.36
N ARG A 27 -4.04 8.36 -3.25
CA ARG A 27 -3.28 9.35 -2.48
C ARG A 27 -3.41 9.01 -1.00
N PHE A 28 -2.29 8.93 -0.29
CA PHE A 28 -2.25 8.61 1.12
C PHE A 28 -1.58 9.75 1.90
N GLU A 29 -2.27 10.29 2.89
CA GLU A 29 -1.64 11.02 3.98
C GLU A 29 -1.03 9.99 4.93
N MET A 30 0.27 10.14 5.20
CA MET A 30 1.00 9.23 6.07
C MET A 30 1.07 9.79 7.49
N ALA A 31 0.91 8.90 8.46
CA ALA A 31 1.11 9.19 9.87
C ALA A 31 1.92 8.08 10.52
N LEU A 32 2.95 8.47 11.27
CA LEU A 32 3.60 7.57 12.20
C LEU A 32 2.58 7.17 13.28
N PRO A 33 2.44 5.88 13.63
CA PRO A 33 1.52 5.47 14.67
C PRO A 33 2.00 5.93 16.06
N PRO A 34 1.08 6.16 17.02
CA PRO A 34 1.43 6.63 18.37
C PRO A 34 2.45 5.73 19.09
N GLU A 35 2.37 4.43 18.87
CA GLU A 35 3.28 3.42 19.45
C GLU A 35 4.74 3.61 19.01
N LEU A 36 4.95 4.29 17.87
CA LEU A 36 6.27 4.65 17.35
C LEU A 36 6.60 6.14 17.57
N GLY A 37 5.85 6.85 18.42
CA GLY A 37 6.08 8.26 18.76
C GLY A 37 5.39 9.25 17.82
N GLY A 38 4.46 8.79 16.98
CA GLY A 38 3.70 9.63 16.08
C GLY A 38 2.71 10.55 16.80
N LYS A 39 2.50 11.74 16.23
CA LYS A 39 1.64 12.78 16.79
C LYS A 39 0.41 13.09 15.94
N LYS A 40 0.39 12.61 14.69
CA LYS A 40 -0.73 12.85 13.78
C LYS A 40 -1.87 11.89 14.12
N PRO A 41 -3.09 12.39 14.36
CA PRO A 41 -4.20 11.54 14.78
C PRO A 41 -4.80 10.71 13.63
N VAL A 42 -4.55 11.09 12.37
CA VAL A 42 -5.14 10.47 11.19
C VAL A 42 -4.08 10.35 10.10
N GLY A 43 -3.97 9.16 9.52
CA GLY A 43 -3.11 8.85 8.38
C GLY A 43 -2.86 7.35 8.28
N PHE A 44 -2.39 6.91 7.11
CA PHE A 44 -1.96 5.53 6.89
C PHE A 44 -0.49 5.36 7.30
N ASN A 45 -0.07 4.13 7.56
CA ASN A 45 1.34 3.80 7.72
C ASN A 45 1.78 2.71 6.74
N PRO A 46 3.08 2.62 6.40
CA PRO A 46 3.58 1.62 5.46
C PRO A 46 3.24 0.18 5.87
N GLU A 47 3.22 -0.12 7.16
CA GLU A 47 2.91 -1.44 7.69
C GLU A 47 1.48 -1.88 7.34
N GLN A 48 0.50 -0.99 7.54
CA GLN A 48 -0.89 -1.21 7.17
C GLN A 48 -1.07 -1.39 5.67
N LEU A 49 -0.44 -0.53 4.86
CA LEU A 49 -0.53 -0.59 3.40
C LEU A 49 0.07 -1.89 2.86
N PHE A 50 1.20 -2.33 3.42
CA PHE A 50 1.81 -3.61 3.06
C PHE A 50 0.93 -4.79 3.47
N ALA A 51 0.43 -4.81 4.71
CA ALA A 51 -0.45 -5.86 5.19
C ALA A 51 -1.72 -5.99 4.33
N ALA A 52 -2.37 -4.86 4.01
CA ALA A 52 -3.55 -4.83 3.15
C ALA A 52 -3.24 -5.33 1.72
N GLY A 53 -2.17 -4.83 1.11
CA GLY A 53 -1.75 -5.23 -0.23
C GLY A 53 -1.40 -6.71 -0.31
N TYR A 54 -0.67 -7.23 0.69
CA TYR A 54 -0.31 -8.64 0.76
C TYR A 54 -1.55 -9.52 0.93
N ALA A 55 -2.43 -9.19 1.89
CA ALA A 55 -3.65 -9.96 2.14
C ALA A 55 -4.53 -10.08 0.89
N ALA A 56 -4.73 -8.97 0.17
CA ALA A 56 -5.48 -8.96 -1.09
C ALA A 56 -4.79 -9.79 -2.18
N CYS A 57 -3.47 -9.62 -2.35
CA CYS A 57 -2.69 -10.34 -3.36
C CYS A 57 -2.72 -11.86 -3.12
N PHE A 58 -2.45 -12.28 -1.88
CA PHE A 58 -2.43 -13.69 -1.52
C PHE A 58 -3.84 -14.32 -1.59
N GLY A 59 -4.87 -13.60 -1.16
CA GLY A 59 -6.26 -14.03 -1.33
C GLY A 59 -6.63 -14.27 -2.79
N SER A 60 -6.22 -13.37 -3.69
CA SER A 60 -6.41 -13.55 -5.14
C SER A 60 -5.63 -14.76 -5.67
N ALA A 61 -4.40 -14.99 -5.20
CA ALA A 61 -3.60 -16.15 -5.60
C ALA A 61 -4.28 -17.46 -5.17
N LEU A 62 -4.85 -17.54 -3.97
CA LEU A 62 -5.61 -18.70 -3.51
C LEU A 62 -6.84 -18.96 -4.39
N GLN A 63 -7.63 -17.92 -4.69
CA GLN A 63 -8.77 -18.05 -5.58
C GLN A 63 -8.38 -18.54 -6.97
N HIS A 64 -7.25 -18.04 -7.49
CA HIS A 64 -6.71 -18.50 -8.77
C HIS A 64 -6.38 -20.00 -8.73
N VAL A 65 -5.67 -20.46 -7.70
CA VAL A 65 -5.34 -21.87 -7.52
C VAL A 65 -6.59 -22.74 -7.37
N PHE A 66 -7.61 -22.28 -6.63
CA PHE A 66 -8.85 -23.03 -6.46
C PHE A 66 -9.63 -23.22 -7.75
N LYS A 67 -9.60 -22.25 -8.67
CA LYS A 67 -10.27 -22.33 -9.98
C LYS A 67 -9.56 -23.24 -10.99
N LEU A 68 -8.31 -23.61 -10.74
CA LEU A 68 -7.52 -24.49 -11.60
C LEU A 68 -7.76 -25.99 -11.30
N LYS A 69 -8.50 -26.30 -10.24
CA LYS A 69 -9.04 -27.63 -9.97
C LYS A 69 -10.46 -27.73 -10.48
#